data_AF-A0A9X4KDC4-F1
#
_entry.id   AF-A0A9X4KDC4-F1
#
_cell.length_a   1.000
_cell.length_b   1.000
_cell.length_c   1.000
_cell.angle_alpha   90.00
_cell.angle_beta   90.00
_cell.angle_gamma   90.00
#
_symmetry.space_group_name_H-M   'P 1'
#
loop_
_entity.id
_entity.type
_entity.pdbx_description
1 polymer ?
#
loop_
_entity_poly.entity_id
_entity_poly.type
_entity_poly.pdbx_seq_one_letter_code
_entity_poly.pdbx_strand_id
1 'polypeptide(L)'
;MTPNKALKPGSEAPAFELLGLDGQAHSLESYRGKPLVINFWGTFCPPCRNEMPALQAQYDKWKDQGVQLVGINLSEDRVSVGSFLRSYDIHFPVLLDKNKKNGTQIRPEGVSDDFLHLGRRQDSGYRDRRPDERGDDRIPHRAAARQGLGL
;
A
#
# COMPACT_ATOMS: atom_id res chain seq x y z
N MET A 1 -25.37 9.61 -6.97
CA MET A 1 -24.34 10.00 -5.99
C MET A 1 -24.08 8.81 -5.10
N THR A 2 -23.13 7.95 -5.47
CA THR A 2 -22.73 6.79 -4.66
C THR A 2 -21.72 7.27 -3.62
N PRO A 3 -21.92 7.01 -2.31
CA PRO A 3 -21.03 7.51 -1.28
C PRO A 3 -19.64 6.90 -1.42
N ASN A 4 -18.67 7.79 -1.24
CA ASN A 4 -17.24 7.55 -1.31
C ASN A 4 -16.80 6.49 -0.28
N LYS A 5 -16.62 5.23 -0.69
CA LYS A 5 -16.37 4.10 0.23
C LYS A 5 -14.93 3.64 0.13
N ALA A 6 -14.02 4.35 0.80
CA ALA A 6 -12.66 3.85 1.02
C ALA A 6 -12.69 2.42 1.60
N LEU A 7 -11.79 1.56 1.11
CA LEU A 7 -11.63 0.20 1.65
C LEU A 7 -11.13 0.29 3.08
N LYS A 8 -11.70 -0.53 3.97
CA LYS A 8 -11.25 -0.59 5.37
C LYS A 8 -10.15 -1.64 5.48
N PRO A 9 -9.12 -1.44 6.32
CA PRO A 9 -8.16 -2.51 6.61
C PRO A 9 -8.89 -3.81 6.97
N GLY A 10 -8.51 -4.91 6.31
CA GLY A 10 -9.14 -6.23 6.48
C GLY A 10 -10.39 -6.48 5.63
N SER A 11 -10.90 -5.51 4.86
CA SER A 11 -11.91 -5.78 3.83
C SER A 11 -11.28 -6.44 2.60
N GLU A 12 -12.03 -7.30 1.93
CA GLU A 12 -11.59 -7.90 0.65
C GLU A 12 -11.37 -6.81 -0.40
N ALA A 13 -10.30 -6.95 -1.20
CA ALA A 13 -10.10 -6.07 -2.33
C ALA A 13 -11.09 -6.42 -3.47
N PRO A 14 -11.57 -5.41 -4.20
CA PRO A 14 -12.36 -5.59 -5.41
C PRO A 14 -11.65 -6.49 -6.42
N ALA A 15 -12.38 -7.44 -6.99
CA ALA A 15 -11.86 -8.27 -8.07
C ALA A 15 -11.51 -7.40 -9.27
N PHE A 16 -10.43 -7.79 -9.97
CA PHE A 16 -10.06 -7.20 -11.25
C PHE A 16 -9.47 -8.24 -12.18
N GLU A 17 -9.53 -7.92 -13.46
CA GLU A 17 -8.81 -8.60 -14.52
C GLU A 17 -8.35 -7.54 -15.52
N LEU A 18 -7.04 -7.43 -15.73
CA LEU A 18 -6.42 -6.41 -16.55
C LEU A 18 -5.28 -6.99 -17.39
N LEU A 19 -5.09 -6.42 -18.58
CA LEU A 19 -3.98 -6.80 -19.46
C LEU A 19 -2.70 -6.06 -19.06
N GLY A 20 -1.63 -6.80 -18.86
CA GLY A 20 -0.29 -6.31 -18.62
C GLY A 20 0.41 -5.82 -19.88
N LEU A 21 1.44 -4.98 -19.70
CA LEU A 21 2.34 -4.60 -20.79
C LEU A 21 3.18 -5.76 -21.32
N ASP A 22 3.38 -6.79 -20.50
CA ASP A 22 3.96 -8.09 -20.90
C ASP A 22 3.04 -8.92 -21.82
N GLY A 23 1.78 -8.49 -22.00
CA GLY A 23 0.79 -9.20 -22.82
C GLY A 23 0.01 -10.28 -22.07
N GLN A 24 0.21 -10.42 -20.76
CA GLN A 24 -0.50 -11.40 -19.93
C GLN A 24 -1.73 -10.78 -19.28
N ALA A 25 -2.75 -11.60 -19.03
CA ALA A 25 -3.90 -11.21 -18.22
C ALA A 25 -3.58 -11.42 -16.74
N HIS A 26 -3.79 -10.40 -15.92
CA HIS A 26 -3.59 -10.45 -14.47
C HIS A 26 -4.91 -10.24 -13.75
N SER A 27 -5.19 -11.11 -12.79
CA SER A 27 -6.37 -11.00 -11.94
C SER A 27 -5.99 -10.92 -10.46
N LEU A 28 -6.85 -10.34 -9.62
CA LEU A 28 -6.63 -10.35 -8.17
C LEU A 28 -6.46 -11.79 -7.63
N GLU A 29 -7.20 -12.73 -8.22
CA GLU A 29 -7.13 -14.15 -7.85
C GLU A 29 -5.73 -14.74 -8.03
N SER A 30 -5.02 -14.36 -9.11
CA SER A 30 -3.64 -14.81 -9.36
C SER A 30 -2.63 -14.39 -8.28
N TYR A 31 -2.98 -13.39 -7.48
CA TYR A 31 -2.15 -12.89 -6.38
C TYR A 31 -2.61 -13.35 -4.99
N ARG A 32 -3.69 -14.13 -4.88
CA ARG A 32 -4.18 -14.60 -3.59
C ARG A 32 -3.11 -15.40 -2.84
N GLY A 33 -3.09 -15.22 -1.51
CA GLY A 33 -2.13 -15.87 -0.63
C GLY A 33 -0.74 -15.23 -0.60
N LYS A 34 -0.48 -14.21 -1.43
CA LYS A 34 0.76 -13.43 -1.40
C LYS A 34 0.47 -12.00 -0.94
N PRO A 35 1.39 -11.35 -0.20
CA PRO A 35 1.31 -9.91 0.01
C PRO A 35 1.36 -9.21 -1.35
N LEU A 36 0.38 -8.37 -1.65
CA LEU A 36 0.30 -7.62 -2.91
C LEU A 36 0.21 -6.12 -2.62
N VAL A 37 1.10 -5.36 -3.24
CA VAL A 37 1.08 -3.89 -3.28
C VAL A 37 0.58 -3.47 -4.66
N ILE A 38 -0.45 -2.64 -4.68
CA ILE A 38 -1.03 -2.08 -5.91
C ILE A 38 -0.78 -0.58 -5.91
N ASN A 39 -0.08 -0.07 -6.92
CA ASN A 39 0.13 1.35 -7.14
C ASN A 39 -0.75 1.84 -8.29
N PHE A 40 -1.55 2.89 -8.10
CA PHE A 40 -2.33 3.51 -9.18
C PHE A 40 -1.64 4.77 -9.66
N TRP A 41 -1.36 4.87 -10.96
CA TRP A 41 -0.53 5.98 -11.43
C TRP A 41 -0.86 6.39 -12.86
N GLY A 42 -0.27 7.50 -13.30
CA GLY A 42 -0.30 7.97 -14.68
C GLY A 42 0.96 8.77 -15.02
N THR A 43 1.41 8.73 -16.27
CA THR A 43 2.58 9.49 -16.73
C THR A 43 2.34 11.00 -16.70
N PHE A 44 1.07 11.41 -16.80
CA PHE A 44 0.64 12.79 -16.69
C PHE A 44 0.64 13.32 -15.25
N CYS A 45 0.84 12.47 -14.24
CA CYS A 45 0.84 12.82 -12.82
C CYS A 45 2.28 13.08 -12.34
N PRO A 46 2.70 14.34 -12.10
CA PRO A 46 4.06 14.65 -11.64
C PRO A 46 4.50 13.95 -10.34
N PRO A 47 3.69 13.91 -9.25
CA PRO A 47 4.11 13.22 -8.03
C PRO A 47 4.27 11.72 -8.27
N CYS A 48 3.33 11.10 -8.99
CA CYS A 48 3.41 9.69 -9.34
C CYS A 48 4.73 9.36 -10.06
N ARG A 49 5.14 10.17 -11.04
CA ARG A 49 6.42 9.96 -11.76
C ARG A 49 7.64 10.01 -10.83
N ASN A 50 7.62 10.89 -9.83
CA ASN A 50 8.73 11.05 -8.89
C ASN A 50 8.82 9.87 -7.91
N GLU A 51 7.70 9.17 -7.66
CA GLU A 51 7.64 8.01 -6.76
C GLU A 51 8.03 6.69 -7.44
N MET A 52 7.89 6.59 -8.77
CA MET A 52 8.18 5.36 -9.53
C MET A 52 9.60 4.79 -9.26
N PRO A 53 10.68 5.59 -9.21
CA PRO A 53 12.02 5.04 -8.88
C PRO A 53 12.11 4.48 -7.46
N ALA A 54 11.42 5.10 -6.49
CA ALA A 54 11.38 4.59 -5.13
C ALA A 54 10.58 3.26 -5.05
N LEU A 55 9.48 3.16 -5.79
CA LEU A 55 8.71 1.92 -5.92
C LEU A 55 9.51 0.82 -6.59
N GLN A 56 10.30 1.14 -7.63
CA GLN A 56 11.21 0.19 -8.27
C GLN A 56 12.23 -0.36 -7.27
N ALA A 57 12.85 0.51 -6.45
CA ALA A 57 13.76 0.06 -5.40
C ALA A 57 13.10 -0.86 -4.36
N GLN A 58 11.83 -0.61 -4.01
CA GLN A 58 11.07 -1.52 -3.14
C GLN A 58 10.78 -2.85 -3.83
N TYR A 59 10.39 -2.83 -5.10
CA TYR A 59 10.18 -4.05 -5.88
C TYR A 59 11.42 -4.92 -5.88
N ASP A 60 12.59 -4.35 -6.19
CA ASP A 60 13.86 -5.11 -6.25
C ASP A 60 14.23 -5.73 -4.91
N LYS A 61 13.93 -5.03 -3.80
CA LYS A 61 14.18 -5.51 -2.44
C LYS A 61 13.26 -6.66 -2.02
N TRP A 62 11.98 -6.60 -2.38
CA TRP A 62 10.95 -7.48 -1.80
C TRP A 62 10.43 -8.57 -2.75
N LYS A 63 10.69 -8.48 -4.06
CA LYS A 63 10.23 -9.47 -5.05
C LYS A 63 10.67 -10.90 -4.70
N ASP A 64 11.91 -11.06 -4.23
CA ASP A 64 12.48 -12.37 -3.88
C ASP A 64 12.04 -12.86 -2.48
N GLN A 65 11.37 -11.99 -1.70
CA GLN A 65 10.79 -12.29 -0.40
C GLN A 65 9.29 -12.61 -0.49
N GLY A 66 8.76 -12.74 -1.71
CA GLY A 66 7.38 -13.14 -1.97
C GLY A 66 6.37 -12.00 -2.00
N VAL A 67 6.78 -10.75 -1.79
CA VAL A 67 5.89 -9.59 -1.96
C VAL A 67 5.72 -9.31 -3.45
N GLN A 68 4.47 -9.18 -3.87
CA GLN A 68 4.10 -8.82 -5.23
C GLN A 68 3.87 -7.32 -5.29
N LEU A 69 4.39 -6.65 -6.33
CA LEU A 69 4.09 -5.26 -6.62
C LEU A 69 3.55 -5.18 -8.04
N VAL A 70 2.46 -4.43 -8.21
CA VAL A 70 1.87 -4.18 -9.52
C VAL A 70 1.46 -2.73 -9.67
N GLY A 71 1.82 -2.11 -10.78
CA GLY A 71 1.36 -0.76 -11.13
C GLY A 71 0.16 -0.82 -12.06
N ILE A 72 -0.94 -0.18 -11.71
CA ILE A 72 -2.11 -0.01 -12.58
C ILE A 72 -2.06 1.40 -13.15
N ASN A 73 -1.74 1.48 -14.45
CA ASN A 73 -1.74 2.74 -15.18
C ASN A 73 -3.15 3.09 -15.64
N LEU A 74 -3.54 4.36 -15.43
CA LEU A 74 -4.89 4.84 -15.63
C LEU A 74 -5.04 5.57 -16.96
N SER A 75 -5.83 4.99 -17.87
CA SER A 75 -6.32 5.68 -19.08
C SER A 75 -5.26 6.13 -20.09
N GLU A 76 -4.13 5.41 -20.17
CA GLU A 76 -3.11 5.64 -21.18
C GLU A 76 -2.90 4.42 -22.08
N ASP A 77 -2.30 4.63 -23.24
CA ASP A 77 -2.03 3.58 -24.21
C ASP A 77 -0.71 2.84 -23.92
N ARG A 78 -0.56 1.66 -24.53
CA ARG A 78 0.60 0.78 -24.32
C ARG A 78 1.93 1.44 -24.72
N VAL A 79 1.92 2.26 -25.77
CA VAL A 79 3.13 2.87 -26.34
C VAL A 79 3.63 3.97 -25.42
N SER A 80 2.74 4.84 -24.96
CA SER A 80 3.06 5.93 -24.03
C SER A 80 3.62 5.38 -22.71
N VAL A 81 2.90 4.44 -22.09
CA VAL A 81 3.34 3.83 -20.81
C VAL A 81 4.62 3.04 -20.99
N GLY A 82 4.75 2.22 -22.03
CA GLY A 82 5.97 1.46 -22.28
C GLY A 82 7.19 2.34 -22.53
N SER A 83 7.01 3.50 -23.17
CA SER A 83 8.09 4.48 -23.36
C SER A 83 8.51 5.12 -22.03
N PHE A 84 7.55 5.45 -21.16
CA PHE A 84 7.84 5.94 -19.82
C PHE A 84 8.67 4.93 -19.00
N LEU A 85 8.24 3.66 -18.95
CA LEU A 85 8.92 2.65 -18.16
C LEU A 85 10.37 2.44 -18.60
N ARG A 86 10.63 2.46 -19.91
CA ARG A 86 12.01 2.40 -20.43
C ARG A 86 12.85 3.61 -20.04
N SER A 87 12.28 4.81 -20.12
CA SER A 87 13.01 6.04 -19.77
C SER A 87 13.32 6.16 -18.28
N TYR A 88 12.52 5.53 -17.42
CA TYR A 88 12.66 5.56 -15.97
C TYR A 88 13.24 4.26 -15.38
N ASP A 89 13.66 3.32 -16.23
CA ASP A 89 14.19 2.00 -15.86
C ASP A 89 13.30 1.24 -14.86
N ILE A 90 12.00 1.19 -15.17
CA ILE A 90 11.00 0.51 -14.35
C ILE A 90 10.71 -0.88 -14.91
N HIS A 91 10.82 -1.89 -14.04
CA HIS A 91 10.76 -3.31 -14.39
C HIS A 91 9.64 -4.09 -13.70
N PHE A 92 8.99 -3.52 -12.69
CA PHE A 92 7.86 -4.20 -12.05
C PHE A 92 6.65 -4.32 -13.00
N PRO A 93 5.77 -5.33 -12.82
CA PRO A 93 4.60 -5.53 -13.67
C PRO A 93 3.67 -4.31 -13.71
N VAL A 94 3.31 -3.87 -14.93
CA VAL A 94 2.38 -2.76 -15.15
C VAL A 94 1.18 -3.22 -15.97
N LEU A 95 -0.02 -2.97 -15.43
CA LEU A 95 -1.32 -3.26 -16.02
C LEU A 95 -1.95 -1.98 -16.58
N LEU A 96 -2.75 -2.13 -17.63
CA LEU A 96 -3.44 -1.00 -18.25
C LEU A 96 -4.95 -1.04 -17.99
N ASP A 97 -5.46 -0.02 -17.31
CA ASP A 97 -6.90 0.23 -17.20
C ASP A 97 -7.35 1.30 -18.22
N LYS A 98 -7.41 0.89 -19.49
CA LYS A 98 -7.74 1.79 -20.62
C LYS A 98 -9.18 2.31 -20.60
N ASN A 99 -10.10 1.52 -20.06
CA ASN A 99 -11.54 1.80 -20.20
C ASN A 99 -12.15 2.43 -18.95
N LYS A 100 -11.38 2.65 -17.87
CA LYS A 100 -11.83 3.08 -16.53
C LYS A 100 -12.93 2.20 -15.89
N LYS A 101 -13.41 1.15 -16.57
CA LYS A 101 -14.47 0.26 -16.09
C LYS A 101 -14.04 -0.50 -14.84
N ASN A 102 -12.76 -0.83 -14.74
CA ASN A 102 -12.19 -1.50 -13.59
C ASN A 102 -11.61 -0.49 -12.59
N GLY A 103 -11.02 0.61 -13.05
CA GLY A 103 -10.45 1.65 -12.17
C GLY A 103 -11.43 2.24 -11.17
N THR A 104 -12.71 2.41 -11.52
CA THR A 104 -13.74 2.88 -10.57
C THR A 104 -14.15 1.82 -9.55
N GLN A 105 -13.89 0.53 -9.81
CA GLN A 105 -14.11 -0.55 -8.85
C GLN A 105 -12.89 -0.80 -7.97
N ILE A 106 -11.67 -0.72 -8.53
CA ILE A 106 -10.42 -1.00 -7.83
C ILE A 106 -9.91 0.23 -7.05
N ARG A 107 -10.21 1.45 -7.53
CA ARG A 107 -10.02 2.70 -6.78
C ARG A 107 -11.38 3.15 -6.25
N PRO A 108 -11.67 2.95 -4.96
CA PRO A 108 -12.64 3.83 -4.32
C PRO A 108 -12.16 5.27 -4.52
N GLU A 109 -13.08 6.17 -4.86
CA GLU A 109 -12.76 7.59 -4.86
C GLU A 109 -12.18 7.96 -3.45
N GLY A 110 -11.26 8.92 -3.37
CA GLY A 110 -10.67 9.35 -2.08
C GLY A 110 -9.58 8.45 -1.46
N VAL A 111 -9.00 7.49 -2.18
CA VAL A 111 -7.75 6.84 -1.74
C VAL A 111 -6.57 7.65 -2.30
N SER A 112 -5.88 8.39 -1.43
CA SER A 112 -4.54 8.94 -1.70
C SER A 112 -3.51 7.80 -1.72
N ASP A 113 -2.45 7.97 -2.51
CA ASP A 113 -1.43 6.99 -2.98
C ASP A 113 -0.65 6.17 -1.93
N ASP A 114 -1.13 6.04 -0.70
CA ASP A 114 -0.44 5.33 0.37
C ASP A 114 -1.29 4.15 0.90
N PHE A 115 -0.83 2.94 0.58
CA PHE A 115 -1.14 1.67 1.26
C PHE A 115 -2.53 1.04 1.06
N LEU A 116 -2.70 0.30 -0.05
CA LEU A 116 -3.50 -0.94 0.01
C LEU A 116 -2.65 -2.05 0.63
N HIS A 117 -2.70 -2.22 1.95
CA HIS A 117 -2.24 -3.46 2.58
C HIS A 117 -3.28 -4.55 2.34
N LEU A 118 -3.08 -5.35 1.29
CA LEU A 118 -3.78 -6.63 1.14
C LEU A 118 -3.28 -7.57 2.23
N GLY A 119 -4.10 -7.69 3.28
CA GLY A 119 -3.72 -8.25 4.56
C GLY A 119 -3.26 -9.70 4.50
N ARG A 120 -2.21 -10.01 5.28
CA ARG A 120 -2.13 -11.31 5.94
C ARG A 120 -3.16 -11.30 7.08
N ARG A 121 -4.16 -12.19 7.04
CA ARG A 121 -4.59 -12.81 8.30
C ARG A 121 -3.48 -13.76 8.70
N GLN A 122 -2.57 -13.31 9.56
CA GLN A 122 -1.97 -14.22 10.54
C GLN A 122 -2.51 -13.78 11.89
N ASP A 123 -3.28 -14.67 12.49
CA ASP A 123 -3.57 -14.66 13.90
C ASP A 123 -2.22 -14.80 14.64
N SER A 124 -1.61 -13.68 15.00
CA SER A 124 -0.48 -13.66 15.91
C SER A 124 -0.44 -12.29 16.57
N GLY A 125 -0.79 -12.28 17.85
CA GLY A 125 -1.06 -11.08 18.65
C GLY A 125 -0.01 -9.98 18.54
N TYR A 126 -0.35 -8.92 17.81
CA TYR A 126 0.25 -7.61 17.97
C TYR A 126 -0.67 -6.78 18.86
N ARG A 127 -0.35 -6.70 20.16
CA ARG A 127 -1.02 -5.80 21.10
C ARG A 127 -0.60 -4.37 20.79
N ASP A 128 -1.49 -3.65 20.12
CA ASP A 128 -1.48 -2.19 20.03
C ASP A 128 -1.55 -1.59 21.45
N ARG A 129 -0.40 -1.18 22.01
CA ARG A 129 -0.39 -0.28 23.16
C ARG A 129 -0.54 1.13 22.62
N ARG A 130 -1.77 1.62 22.60
CA ARG A 130 -2.02 3.06 22.53
C ARG A 130 -1.39 3.74 23.75
N PRO A 131 -0.66 4.85 23.60
CA PRO A 131 -0.39 5.74 24.73
C PRO A 131 -1.73 6.37 25.13
N ASP A 132 -2.09 6.25 26.40
CA ASP A 132 -3.26 6.92 26.95
C ASP A 132 -2.95 8.40 27.15
N GLU A 133 -3.76 9.26 26.54
CA GLU A 133 -3.86 10.65 26.93
C GLU A 133 -4.57 10.71 28.28
N ARG A 134 -3.82 10.87 29.38
CA ARG A 134 -4.31 11.47 30.62
C ARG A 134 -3.18 12.22 31.30
N GLY A 135 -3.44 13.50 31.52
CA GLY A 135 -2.47 14.49 31.97
C GLY A 135 -2.02 14.39 33.42
N ASP A 136 -1.32 15.46 33.80
CA ASP A 136 -0.83 15.84 35.13
C ASP A 136 0.64 15.50 35.40
N ASP A 137 1.51 16.29 34.75
CA ASP A 137 2.84 16.62 35.24
C ASP A 137 2.76 17.22 36.65
N ARG A 138 2.84 16.37 37.66
CA ARG A 138 3.22 16.78 39.01
C ARG A 138 4.33 15.90 39.56
N ILE A 139 5.54 16.45 39.40
CA ILE A 139 6.75 16.14 40.15
C ILE A 139 6.46 16.27 41.66
N PRO A 140 6.78 15.26 42.49
CA PRO A 140 7.06 15.50 43.89
C PRO A 140 8.56 15.45 44.16
N HIS A 141 9.02 16.58 44.69
CA HIS A 141 10.28 16.75 45.41
C HIS A 141 10.42 15.72 46.56
N ARG A 142 11.68 15.35 46.82
CA ARG A 142 12.25 14.73 48.04
C ARG A 142 11.41 14.88 49.31
N ALA A 143 11.29 13.78 50.07
CA ALA A 143 11.42 13.77 51.53
C ALA A 143 11.81 12.39 52.06
N ALA A 144 12.64 12.39 53.10
CA ALA A 144 13.26 11.24 53.76
C ALA A 144 12.31 10.51 54.73
N ALA A 145 12.56 9.21 54.97
CA ALA A 145 12.28 8.57 56.26
C ALA A 145 13.16 7.33 56.47
N ARG A 146 13.92 7.36 57.56
CA ARG A 146 14.66 6.25 58.18
C ARG A 146 13.69 5.29 58.86
N GLN A 147 13.86 3.97 58.71
CA GLN A 147 13.54 2.91 59.68
C GLN A 147 14.50 1.72 59.33
N GLY A 148 15.14 0.98 60.22
CA GLY A 148 14.93 0.78 61.64
C GLY A 148 14.53 -0.67 61.94
N LEU A 149 15.53 -1.52 62.23
CA LEU A 149 15.50 -2.80 62.98
C LEU A 149 14.95 -4.10 62.35
N GLY A 150 15.69 -5.19 62.57
CA GLY A 150 15.22 -6.57 62.39
C GLY A 150 16.29 -7.67 62.44
N LEU A 151 17.07 -7.79 63.54
CA LEU A 151 17.51 -9.04 64.21
C LEU A 151 18.37 -8.70 65.44
#